data_AF-A0A1B1Z8E3-F1
#
_entry.id   AF-A0A1B1Z8E3-F1
#
_cell.length_a   1.000
_cell.length_b   1.000
_cell.length_c   1.000
_cell.angle_alpha   90.00
_cell.angle_beta   90.00
_cell.angle_gamma   90.00
#
_symmetry.space_group_name_H-M   'P 1'
#
loop_
_entity.id
_entity.type
_entity.pdbx_description
1 polymer ?
#
loop_
_entity_poly.entity_id
_entity_poly.type
_entity_poly.pdbx_seq_one_letter_code
_entity_poly.pdbx_strand_id
1 'polypeptide(L)' 'MIRLGNGLYICHLNGHILKVVYLGNNECEIYLGDEYQGKAHFDYVKKKLNLMEKRWNTSKLVHYKFREFQPTLDYTV' A
#
# COMPACT_ATOMS: atom_id res chain seq x y z
N MET A 1 -1.30 -1.72 -4.01
CA MET A 1 -0.59 -2.43 -5.11
C MET A 1 -1.11 -1.99 -6.49
N ILE A 2 -0.24 -1.73 -7.48
CA ILE A 2 -0.60 -1.37 -8.87
C ILE A 2 -0.17 -2.51 -9.80
N ARG A 3 -1.06 -2.98 -10.68
CA ARG A 3 -0.73 -3.96 -11.73
C ARG A 3 -0.26 -3.22 -12.98
N LEU A 4 0.96 -3.50 -13.40
CA LEU A 4 1.48 -3.12 -14.70
C LEU A 4 1.28 -4.31 -15.65
N GLY A 5 1.23 -4.06 -16.96
CA GLY A 5 1.07 -5.13 -17.95
C GLY A 5 2.11 -6.26 -17.80
N ASN A 6 1.84 -7.42 -18.41
CA ASN A 6 2.74 -8.58 -18.42
C ASN A 6 2.97 -9.26 -17.06
N GLY A 7 1.99 -9.21 -16.16
CA GLY A 7 2.10 -9.89 -14.86
C GLY A 7 3.03 -9.19 -13.87
N LEU A 8 3.41 -7.95 -14.15
CA LEU A 8 4.19 -7.13 -13.24
C LEU A 8 3.27 -6.43 -12.24
N TYR A 9 3.65 -6.43 -10.97
CA TYR A 9 2.98 -5.68 -9.93
C TYR A 9 4.00 -4.80 -9.22
N ILE A 10 3.66 -3.54 -9.01
CA ILE A 10 4.47 -2.62 -8.22
C ILE A 10 3.71 -2.23 -6.97
N CYS A 11 4.40 -2.23 -5.83
CA CYS A 11 3.88 -1.79 -4.57
C CYS A 11 4.86 -0.81 -3.93
N HIS A 12 4.37 0.33 -3.48
CA HIS A 12 5.18 1.27 -2.70
C HIS A 12 4.96 0.98 -1.22
N LEU A 13 6.04 0.66 -0.51
CA LEU A 13 6.00 0.37 0.93
C LEU A 13 7.06 1.23 1.63
N ASN A 14 6.63 2.20 2.43
CA ASN A 14 7.49 3.09 3.22
C ASN A 14 8.62 3.80 2.41
N GLY A 15 8.34 4.21 1.18
CA GLY A 15 9.34 4.82 0.28
C GLY A 15 10.17 3.83 -0.52
N HIS A 16 10.08 2.53 -0.22
CA HIS A 16 10.68 1.47 -1.02
C HIS A 16 9.73 0.99 -2.11
N ILE A 17 10.28 0.72 -3.29
CA ILE A 17 9.55 0.19 -4.43
C ILE A 17 9.74 -1.33 -4.42
N LEU A 18 8.65 -2.06 -4.15
CA LEU A 18 8.59 -3.50 -4.35
C LEU A 18 8.07 -3.79 -5.75
N LYS A 19 8.81 -4.61 -6.48
CA LYS A 19 8.44 -5.11 -7.78
C LYS A 19 8.21 -6.60 -7.65
N VAL A 20 7.02 -7.04 -8.04
CA VAL A 20 6.60 -8.44 -7.99
C VAL A 20 6.32 -8.90 -9.41
N VAL A 21 7.06 -9.90 -9.88
CA VAL A 21 6.91 -10.49 -11.21
C VAL A 21 6.12 -11.78 -11.07
N TYR A 22 4.98 -11.87 -11.73
CA TYR A 22 4.17 -13.09 -11.73
C TYR A 22 4.70 -14.06 -12.78
N LEU A 23 5.19 -15.21 -12.34
CA LEU A 23 5.76 -16.25 -13.20
C LEU A 23 4.73 -17.27 -13.71
N GLY A 24 3.53 -17.27 -13.13
CA GLY A 24 2.53 -18.32 -13.39
C GLY A 24 2.50 -19.36 -12.29
N ASN A 25 1.54 -20.29 -12.36
CA ASN A 25 1.38 -21.38 -11.38
C ASN A 25 1.31 -20.95 -9.91
N ASN A 26 0.76 -19.74 -9.66
CA ASN A 26 0.71 -19.09 -8.36
C ASN A 26 2.08 -18.75 -7.74
N GLU A 27 3.15 -18.70 -8.55
CA GLU A 27 4.49 -18.28 -8.13
C GLU A 27 4.79 -16.85 -8.59
N CYS A 28 5.53 -16.12 -7.76
CA CYS A 28 6.01 -14.79 -8.07
C CYS A 28 7.40 -14.53 -7.50
N GLU A 29 8.17 -13.73 -8.23
CA GLU A 29 9.46 -13.23 -7.82
C GLU A 29 9.30 -11.84 -7.21
N ILE A 30 10.00 -11.61 -6.11
CA ILE A 30 9.95 -10.34 -5.39
C ILE A 30 11.31 -9.67 -5.52
N TYR A 31 11.27 -8.41 -5.92
CA TYR A 31 12.41 -7.54 -6.04
C TYR A 31 12.17 -6.30 -5.17
N LEU A 32 13.18 -5.90 -4.39
CA LEU A 32 13.19 -4.69 -3.60
C LEU A 32 14.12 -3.68 -4.31
N GLY A 33 13.55 -2.72 -5.02
CA GLY A 33 14.33 -1.89 -5.95
C GLY A 33 14.88 -2.73 -7.11
N ASP A 34 16.20 -2.90 -7.15
CA ASP A 34 16.91 -3.73 -8.14
C ASP A 34 17.40 -5.07 -7.54
N GLU A 35 17.22 -5.27 -6.24
CA GLU A 35 17.70 -6.47 -5.55
C GLU A 35 16.66 -7.57 -5.54
N TYR A 36 17.05 -8.77 -5.98
CA TYR A 36 16.21 -9.95 -5.92
C TYR A 36 16.14 -10.50 -4.48
N GLN A 37 14.93 -10.56 -3.92
CA GLN A 37 14.69 -11.02 -2.55
C GLN A 37 14.27 -12.49 -2.48
N GLY A 38 13.63 -13.03 -3.52
CA GLY A 38 13.26 -14.46 -3.57
C GLY A 38 11.97 -14.75 -4.31
N LYS A 39 11.58 -16.04 -4.28
CA LYS A 39 10.32 -16.54 -4.84
C LYS A 39 9.33 -16.85 -3.73
N ALA A 40 8.07 -16.52 -3.96
CA ALA A 40 6.99 -16.84 -3.05
C ALA A 40 5.69 -17.08 -3.81
N HIS A 41 4.70 -17.67 -3.13
CA HIS A 41 3.38 -17.81 -3.72
C HIS A 41 2.66 -16.46 -3.81
N PHE A 42 2.09 -16.17 -4.98
CA PHE A 42 1.42 -14.91 -5.28
C PHE A 42 0.21 -14.67 -4.35
N ASP A 43 -0.58 -15.70 -4.04
CA ASP A 43 -1.70 -15.55 -3.09
C ASP A 43 -1.24 -15.08 -1.71
N TYR A 44 -0.13 -15.65 -1.21
CA TYR A 44 0.44 -15.29 0.07
C TYR A 44 0.97 -13.86 0.06
N VAL A 45 1.73 -13.49 -0.97
CA VAL A 45 2.30 -12.15 -1.14
C VAL A 45 1.19 -11.11 -1.23
N LYS A 46 0.15 -11.38 -2.03
CA LYS A 46 -1.01 -10.50 -2.18
C LYS A 46 -1.75 -10.31 -0.85
N LYS A 47 -2.03 -11.37 -0.09
CA LYS A 47 -2.67 -11.26 1.23
C LYS A 47 -1.82 -10.45 2.20
N LYS A 48 -0.52 -10.73 2.26
CA LYS A 48 0.40 -10.07 3.20
C LYS A 48 0.56 -8.59 2.88
N LEU A 49 0.75 -8.24 1.60
CA LEU A 49 0.79 -6.84 1.16
C LEU A 49 -0.51 -6.10 1.49
N ASN A 50 -1.67 -6.71 1.22
CA ASN A 50 -2.96 -6.09 1.48
C ASN A 50 -3.22 -5.89 3.00
N LEU A 51 -2.77 -6.83 3.84
CA LEU A 51 -2.78 -6.67 5.30
C LEU A 51 -1.85 -5.54 5.75
N MET A 52 -0.66 -5.43 5.17
CA MET A 52 0.29 -4.35 5.49
C MET A 52 -0.25 -2.98 5.04
N GLU A 53 -0.84 -2.87 3.84
CA GLU A 53 -1.51 -1.65 3.36
C GLU A 53 -2.67 -1.25 4.29
N LYS A 54 -3.53 -2.20 4.69
CA LYS A 54 -4.64 -1.93 5.63
C LYS A 54 -4.15 -1.48 7.00
N ARG A 55 -3.17 -2.19 7.58
CA ARG A 55 -2.60 -1.85 8.90
C ARG A 55 -1.97 -0.47 8.88
N TRP A 56 -1.33 -0.10 7.77
CA TRP A 56 -0.74 1.23 7.58
C TRP A 56 -1.78 2.34 7.38
N ASN A 57 -2.86 2.06 6.65
CA ASN A 57 -3.93 3.04 6.48
C ASN A 57 -4.61 3.38 7.82
N THR A 58 -4.73 2.39 8.72
CA THR A 58 -5.18 2.61 10.10
C THR A 58 -4.21 3.47 10.89
N SER A 59 -2.89 3.37 10.66
CA SER A 59 -1.88 4.20 11.31
C SER A 59 -1.92 5.68 10.91
N LYS A 60 -2.47 6.02 9.73
CA LYS A 60 -2.64 7.43 9.30
C LYS A 60 -3.81 8.16 9.98
N LEU A 61 -4.76 7.43 10.56
CA LEU A 61 -5.93 7.98 11.24
C LEU A 61 -5.65 8.43 12.68
N VAL A 62 -4.42 8.33 13.18
CA VAL A 62 -4.08 8.70 14.56
C VAL A 62 -3.95 10.23 14.74
N HIS A 63 -3.74 10.99 13.66
CA HIS A 63 -3.62 12.46 13.72
C HIS A 63 -4.84 13.23 13.19
N TYR A 64 -5.96 12.58 12.90
CA TYR A 64 -7.20 13.31 12.61
C TYR A 64 -7.85 13.76 13.92
N LYS A 65 -7.47 14.95 14.40
CA LYS A 65 -8.27 15.68 15.39
C LYS A 65 -9.51 16.19 14.68
N PHE A 66 -10.66 15.59 14.95
CA PHE A 66 -11.95 16.18 14.65
C PHE A 66 -11.96 17.60 15.24
N ARG A 67 -11.95 18.62 14.38
CA ARG A 67 -12.24 20.00 14.76
C ARG A 67 -13.75 20.17 14.59
N GLU A 68 -14.44 20.40 15.69
CA GLU A 68 -15.83 20.86 15.67
C GLU A 68 -15.92 22.11 14.78
N PHE A 69 -16.89 22.12 13.89
CA PHE A 69 -17.17 23.26 13.03
C PHE A 69 -17.68 24.39 13.93
N GLN A 70 -16.85 25.40 14.20
CA GLN A 70 -17.30 26.63 14.86
C GLN A 70 -17.87 27.56 13.79
N PRO A 71 -19.20 27.72 13.67
CA PRO A 71 -19.74 28.80 12.87
C PRO A 71 -19.39 30.11 13.58
N THR A 72 -18.38 30.83 13.11
CA THR A 72 -18.27 32.27 13.39
C THR A 72 -19.43 32.95 12.66
N LEU A 73 -20.59 32.95 13.32
CA LEU A 73 -21.68 33.85 13.00
C LEU A 73 -21.22 35.25 13.40
N ASP A 74 -20.75 36.01 12.41
CA ASP A 74 -20.53 37.43 12.54
C ASP A 74 -21.91 38.12 12.58
N TYR A 75 -22.40 38.39 13.79
CA TYR A 75 -23.51 39.31 14.02
C TYR A 75 -22.93 40.66 14.46
N THR A 76 -22.40 41.41 13.49
CA THR A 76 -22.21 42.84 13.67
C THR A 76 -23.51 43.54 13.26
N VAL A 77 -24.31 43.90 14.26
CA VAL A 77 -25.52 44.76 14.15
C VAL A 77 -25.12 46.20 14.41
#